data_AF-A0A3D8I7W1-F1
#
_entry.id   AF-A0A3D8I7W1-F1
#
_cell.length_a   1.000
_cell.length_b   1.000
_cell.length_c   1.000
_cell.angle_alpha   90.00
_cell.angle_beta   90.00
_cell.angle_gamma   90.00
#
_symmetry.space_group_name_H-M   'P 1'
#
loop_
_entity.id
_entity.type
_entity.pdbx_description
1 polymer ?
#
loop_
_entity_poly.entity_id
_entity_poly.type
_entity_poly.pdbx_seq_one_letter_code
_entity_poly.pdbx_strand_id
1 'polypeptide(L)'
;MKKSSIIVLFVCSLFAQDNVIYPPYAESFDKEVIEVLEVDTEINWQNSGISDKEAMERCKMSQSLPKDKQQMEEYLKKHKVVWTLHYYSGQGCAYRGKVKFDGKVWDFTSDGGMTTFLRENEEYIYLVCESAECQPRAWNDFE
;
A
#
# COMPACT_ATOMS: atom_id res chain seq x y z
N MET A 1 38.14 -59.28 -3.20
CA MET A 1 37.71 -58.18 -4.08
C MET A 1 37.19 -57.03 -3.24
N LYS A 2 37.41 -55.80 -3.71
CA LYS A 2 37.38 -54.53 -2.96
C LYS A 2 36.02 -54.16 -2.38
N LYS A 3 36.11 -53.42 -1.26
CA LYS A 3 35.09 -52.72 -0.48
C LYS A 3 34.25 -51.76 -1.33
N SER A 4 32.97 -51.62 -0.99
CA SER A 4 32.24 -50.35 -1.10
C SER A 4 31.22 -50.25 0.04
N SER A 5 31.64 -49.59 1.13
CA SER A 5 30.70 -49.07 2.13
C SER A 5 30.07 -47.81 1.54
N ILE A 6 28.75 -47.84 1.33
CA ILE A 6 27.98 -46.64 0.97
C ILE A 6 27.86 -45.80 2.23
N ILE A 7 28.59 -44.70 2.27
CA ILE A 7 28.41 -43.64 3.28
C ILE A 7 27.18 -42.85 2.82
N VAL A 8 26.05 -43.06 3.49
CA VAL A 8 24.88 -42.19 3.36
C VAL A 8 25.20 -40.91 4.11
N LEU A 9 25.67 -39.91 3.38
CA LEU A 9 25.75 -38.53 3.86
C LEU A 9 24.31 -38.02 4.01
N PHE A 10 23.82 -38.02 5.24
CA PHE A 10 22.67 -37.22 5.66
C PHE A 10 23.10 -35.76 5.57
N VAL A 11 22.93 -35.16 4.39
CA VAL A 11 23.05 -33.71 4.22
C VAL A 11 21.86 -33.13 4.96
N CYS A 12 22.11 -32.65 6.19
CA CYS A 12 21.19 -31.77 6.88
C CYS A 12 20.79 -30.67 5.90
N SER A 13 19.52 -30.71 5.46
CA SER A 13 18.84 -29.55 4.90
C SER A 13 18.81 -28.50 6.01
N LEU A 14 19.87 -27.70 6.08
CA LEU A 14 19.88 -26.39 6.66
C LEU A 14 18.79 -25.62 5.91
N PHE A 15 17.57 -25.66 6.44
CA PHE A 15 16.63 -24.58 6.25
C PHE A 15 17.29 -23.38 6.92
N ALA A 16 18.16 -22.69 6.17
CA ALA A 16 18.27 -21.26 6.33
C ALA A 16 16.85 -20.76 6.09
N GLN A 17 16.08 -20.58 7.17
CA GLN A 17 15.05 -19.56 7.15
C GLN A 17 15.83 -18.29 6.88
N ASP A 18 15.88 -17.89 5.60
CA ASP A 18 16.18 -16.52 5.25
C ASP A 18 15.31 -15.69 6.20
N ASN A 19 15.95 -14.89 7.05
CA ASN A 19 15.25 -13.92 7.88
C ASN A 19 14.64 -12.91 6.90
N VAL A 20 13.49 -13.25 6.33
CA VAL A 20 12.71 -12.35 5.49
C VAL A 20 12.28 -11.23 6.41
N ILE A 21 12.95 -10.09 6.27
CA ILE A 21 12.62 -8.88 7.01
C ILE A 21 11.33 -8.34 6.37
N TYR A 22 10.19 -8.63 7.00
CA TYR A 22 8.89 -8.12 6.55
C TYR A 22 8.74 -6.63 6.88
N PRO A 23 8.06 -5.85 6.02
CA PRO A 23 7.71 -4.47 6.33
C PRO A 23 7.03 -4.36 7.70
N PRO A 24 7.32 -3.30 8.48
CA PRO A 24 6.63 -3.09 9.75
C PRO A 24 5.13 -3.05 9.47
N TYR A 25 4.36 -3.68 10.35
CA TYR A 25 2.90 -3.76 10.24
C TYR A 25 2.33 -4.57 9.06
N ALA A 26 3.14 -5.17 8.19
CA ALA A 26 2.60 -5.97 7.07
C ALA A 26 1.64 -7.07 7.54
N GLU A 27 2.05 -7.85 8.55
CA GLU A 27 1.21 -8.92 9.11
C GLU A 27 -0.05 -8.39 9.80
N SER A 28 0.05 -7.27 10.53
CA SER A 28 -1.12 -6.63 11.14
C SER A 28 -2.07 -6.09 10.09
N PHE A 29 -1.57 -5.54 8.98
CA PHE A 29 -2.37 -4.95 7.90
C PHE A 29 -3.22 -6.00 7.20
N ASP A 30 -2.70 -7.22 7.05
CA ASP A 30 -3.44 -8.33 6.45
C ASP A 30 -4.54 -8.92 7.37
N LYS A 31 -4.47 -8.65 8.68
CA LYS A 31 -5.32 -9.31 9.69
C LYS A 31 -6.30 -8.38 10.41
N GLU A 32 -5.92 -7.13 10.60
CA GLU A 32 -6.70 -6.17 11.37
C GLU A 32 -7.70 -5.39 10.53
N VAL A 33 -8.72 -4.85 11.19
CA VAL A 33 -9.69 -3.96 10.56
C VAL A 33 -9.14 -2.54 10.60
N ILE A 34 -9.07 -1.92 9.42
CA ILE A 34 -8.82 -0.49 9.28
C ILE A 34 -10.15 0.25 9.44
N GLU A 35 -10.20 1.19 10.39
CA GLU A 35 -11.35 2.06 10.62
C GLU A 35 -11.03 3.47 10.10
N VAL A 36 -11.81 3.98 9.15
CA VAL A 36 -11.63 5.35 8.63
C VAL A 36 -12.38 6.34 9.51
N LEU A 37 -11.63 7.19 10.22
CA LEU A 37 -12.18 8.18 11.13
C LEU A 37 -12.60 9.46 10.41
N GLU A 38 -11.83 9.86 9.39
CA GLU A 38 -12.02 11.07 8.60
C GLU A 38 -11.47 10.84 7.20
N VAL A 39 -12.14 11.41 6.20
CA VAL A 39 -11.62 11.46 4.83
C VAL A 39 -12.08 12.76 4.20
N ASP A 40 -11.14 13.46 3.60
CA ASP A 40 -11.34 14.60 2.72
C ASP A 40 -10.70 14.29 1.37
N THR A 41 -11.32 14.77 0.30
CA THR A 41 -10.83 14.58 -1.07
C THR A 41 -10.33 15.91 -1.60
N GLU A 42 -9.03 15.97 -1.90
CA GLU A 42 -8.40 17.12 -2.52
C GLU A 42 -8.27 16.90 -4.03
N ILE A 43 -8.85 17.82 -4.80
CA ILE A 43 -8.67 17.89 -6.24
C ILE A 43 -7.39 18.68 -6.51
N ASN A 44 -6.22 18.05 -6.33
CA ASN A 44 -4.94 18.72 -6.50
C ASN A 44 -4.52 18.79 -7.98
N TRP A 45 -4.93 19.86 -8.65
CA TRP A 45 -4.59 20.15 -10.05
C TRP A 45 -3.98 21.55 -10.21
N GLN A 46 -3.44 22.13 -9.13
CA GLN A 46 -2.80 23.43 -9.18
C GLN A 46 -1.63 23.40 -10.17
N ASN A 47 -1.61 24.36 -11.10
CA ASN A 47 -0.61 24.49 -12.19
C ASN A 47 -0.72 23.49 -13.36
N SER A 48 -1.77 22.67 -13.41
CA SER A 48 -2.03 21.77 -14.55
C SER A 48 -2.66 22.49 -15.77
N GLY A 49 -3.22 23.69 -15.56
CA GLY A 49 -3.93 24.44 -16.60
C GLY A 49 -5.33 23.93 -16.93
N ILE A 50 -5.87 22.94 -16.19
CA ILE A 50 -7.24 22.45 -16.38
C ILE A 50 -8.19 23.02 -15.32
N SER A 51 -9.47 23.11 -15.67
CA SER A 51 -10.54 23.55 -14.76
C SER A 51 -10.92 22.48 -13.73
N ASP A 52 -11.54 22.87 -12.61
CA ASP A 52 -12.07 21.93 -11.60
C ASP A 52 -13.03 20.90 -12.18
N LYS A 53 -13.83 21.29 -13.19
CA LYS A 53 -14.73 20.39 -13.90
C LYS A 53 -13.95 19.33 -14.68
N GLU A 54 -12.92 19.73 -15.41
CA GLU A 54 -12.06 18.79 -16.15
C GLU A 54 -11.27 17.89 -15.20
N ALA A 55 -10.80 18.44 -14.08
CA ALA A 55 -10.15 17.68 -13.02
C ALA A 55 -11.09 16.60 -12.44
N MET A 56 -12.35 16.95 -12.16
CA MET A 56 -13.36 16.01 -11.70
C MET A 56 -13.65 14.91 -12.74
N GLU A 57 -13.74 15.26 -14.03
CA GLU A 57 -13.89 14.27 -15.10
C GLU A 57 -12.66 13.35 -15.20
N ARG A 58 -11.45 13.87 -15.00
CA ARG A 58 -10.25 13.04 -14.89
C ARG A 58 -10.32 12.10 -13.69
N CYS A 59 -10.70 12.59 -12.52
CA CYS A 59 -10.90 11.76 -11.34
C CYS A 59 -11.94 10.65 -11.55
N LYS A 60 -13.00 10.91 -12.31
CA LYS A 60 -13.97 9.87 -12.72
C LYS A 60 -13.33 8.82 -13.60
N MET A 61 -12.61 9.23 -14.65
CA MET A 61 -11.95 8.32 -15.59
C MET A 61 -10.88 7.46 -14.91
N SER A 62 -10.15 8.02 -13.95
CA SER A 62 -9.17 7.30 -13.13
C SER A 62 -9.79 6.60 -11.92
N GLN A 63 -11.12 6.47 -11.83
CA GLN A 63 -11.85 5.85 -10.70
C GLN A 63 -11.45 6.38 -9.30
N SER A 64 -10.83 7.55 -9.26
CA SER A 64 -10.41 8.26 -8.07
C SER A 64 -11.46 9.31 -7.70
N LEU A 65 -12.74 8.94 -7.71
CA LEU A 65 -13.82 9.82 -7.22
C LEU A 65 -13.69 10.08 -5.72
N PRO A 66 -14.23 11.20 -5.20
CA PRO A 66 -14.37 11.39 -3.77
C PRO A 66 -15.00 10.17 -3.10
N LYS A 67 -14.41 9.73 -2.00
CA LYS A 67 -14.82 8.54 -1.26
C LYS A 67 -15.40 8.97 0.08
N ASP A 68 -16.51 8.38 0.48
CA ASP A 68 -16.92 8.40 1.88
C ASP A 68 -16.06 7.46 2.72
N LYS A 69 -16.33 7.40 4.04
CA LYS A 69 -15.55 6.58 4.98
C LYS A 69 -15.58 5.10 4.61
N GLN A 70 -16.76 4.56 4.28
CA GLN A 70 -16.92 3.14 3.96
C GLN A 70 -16.20 2.80 2.65
N GLN A 71 -16.37 3.63 1.62
CA GLN A 71 -15.67 3.48 0.34
C GLN A 71 -14.15 3.57 0.50
N MET A 72 -13.67 4.41 1.43
CA MET A 72 -12.25 4.51 1.76
C MET A 72 -11.74 3.26 2.48
N GLU A 73 -12.48 2.70 3.43
CA GLU A 73 -12.13 1.42 4.07
C GLU A 73 -12.01 0.29 3.06
N GLU A 74 -12.98 0.17 2.14
CA GLU A 74 -12.97 -0.83 1.06
C GLU A 74 -11.79 -0.63 0.10
N TYR A 75 -11.40 0.63 -0.15
CA TYR A 75 -10.23 0.96 -0.94
C TYR A 75 -8.93 0.57 -0.24
N LEU A 76 -8.77 0.89 1.04
CA LEU A 76 -7.57 0.58 1.82
C LEU A 76 -7.35 -0.93 1.99
N LYS A 77 -8.44 -1.73 2.09
CA LYS A 77 -8.37 -3.20 2.12
C LYS A 77 -7.74 -3.84 0.87
N LYS A 78 -7.67 -3.12 -0.24
CA LYS A 78 -7.03 -3.59 -1.47
C LYS A 78 -5.51 -3.32 -1.50
N HIS A 79 -4.99 -2.61 -0.51
CA HIS A 79 -3.57 -2.27 -0.45
C HIS A 79 -2.76 -3.37 0.27
N LYS A 80 -1.44 -3.32 0.08
CA LYS A 80 -0.46 -4.07 0.86
C LYS A 80 0.65 -3.13 1.36
N VAL A 81 1.24 -3.48 2.50
CA VAL A 81 2.40 -2.76 3.04
C VAL A 81 3.67 -3.12 2.29
N VAL A 82 4.49 -2.12 1.97
CA VAL A 82 5.74 -2.29 1.21
C VAL A 82 6.90 -1.53 1.84
N TRP A 83 8.13 -1.99 1.58
CA TRP A 83 9.37 -1.35 2.04
C TRP A 83 9.82 -0.20 1.14
N THR A 84 9.76 -0.41 -0.17
CA THR A 84 10.22 0.51 -1.20
C THR A 84 9.19 0.59 -2.31
N LEU A 85 9.16 1.72 -2.99
CA LEU A 85 8.06 2.12 -3.86
C LEU A 85 8.63 2.78 -5.11
N HIS A 86 8.24 2.27 -6.27
CA HIS A 86 8.51 2.92 -7.54
C HIS A 86 7.23 3.57 -8.04
N TYR A 87 7.21 4.89 -7.95
CA TYR A 87 6.01 5.66 -8.22
C TYR A 87 5.86 5.98 -9.71
N TYR A 88 4.68 5.71 -10.26
CA TYR A 88 4.17 6.42 -11.42
C TYR A 88 3.25 7.52 -10.93
N SER A 89 3.49 8.76 -11.36
CA SER A 89 2.54 9.85 -11.13
C SER A 89 1.20 9.52 -11.79
N GLY A 90 0.26 9.09 -10.97
CA GLY A 90 -1.11 8.87 -11.39
C GLY A 90 -1.82 10.19 -11.55
N GLN A 91 -2.48 10.38 -12.69
CA GLN A 91 -3.52 11.40 -12.82
C GLN A 91 -4.71 10.97 -11.95
N GLY A 92 -5.07 11.74 -10.92
CA GLY A 92 -6.17 11.39 -10.02
C GLY A 92 -6.46 12.44 -8.94
N CYS A 93 -7.48 12.19 -8.13
CA CYS A 93 -7.76 12.97 -6.93
C CYS A 93 -6.92 12.43 -5.78
N ALA A 94 -6.43 13.33 -4.93
CA ALA A 94 -5.75 12.97 -3.71
C ALA A 94 -6.77 12.82 -2.58
N TYR A 95 -6.50 11.91 -1.65
CA TYR A 95 -7.29 11.72 -0.45
C TYR A 95 -6.42 11.98 0.76
N ARG A 96 -6.99 12.63 1.76
CA ARG A 96 -6.34 12.85 3.06
C ARG A 96 -7.33 12.55 4.17
N GLY A 97 -6.85 12.19 5.34
CA GLY A 97 -7.74 11.97 6.46
C GLY A 97 -7.06 11.24 7.61
N LYS A 98 -7.88 10.57 8.42
CA LYS A 98 -7.42 9.85 9.60
C LYS A 98 -7.96 8.43 9.61
N VAL A 99 -7.11 7.46 9.92
CA VAL A 99 -7.52 6.08 10.15
C VAL A 99 -7.09 5.60 11.53
N LYS A 100 -7.77 4.60 12.05
CA LYS A 100 -7.31 3.81 13.18
C LYS A 100 -6.88 2.42 12.71
N PHE A 101 -5.66 2.04 13.06
CA PHE A 101 -5.03 0.77 12.67
C PHE A 101 -3.96 0.40 13.72
N ASP A 102 -3.86 -0.88 14.11
CA ASP A 102 -2.97 -1.35 15.17
C ASP A 102 -3.11 -0.55 16.47
N GLY A 103 -4.37 -0.26 16.84
CA GLY A 103 -4.72 0.53 18.02
C GLY A 103 -4.27 2.00 17.99
N LYS A 104 -3.67 2.47 16.91
CA LYS A 104 -3.12 3.83 16.74
C LYS A 104 -3.95 4.63 15.74
N VAL A 105 -3.96 5.96 15.91
CA VAL A 105 -4.52 6.88 14.93
C VAL A 105 -3.41 7.42 14.04
N TRP A 106 -3.66 7.39 12.74
CA TRP A 106 -2.73 7.79 11.69
C TRP A 106 -3.36 8.87 10.83
N ASP A 107 -2.58 9.85 10.43
CA ASP A 107 -2.91 10.66 9.27
C ASP A 107 -2.62 9.84 8.02
N PHE A 108 -3.52 9.81 7.06
CA PHE A 108 -3.25 9.18 5.78
C PHE A 108 -3.27 10.18 4.64
N THR A 109 -2.47 9.91 3.62
CA THR A 109 -2.56 10.54 2.31
C THR A 109 -2.53 9.44 1.26
N SER A 110 -3.47 9.47 0.31
CA SER A 110 -3.46 8.58 -0.86
C SER A 110 -3.45 9.43 -2.13
N ASP A 111 -2.41 9.27 -2.94
CA ASP A 111 -2.25 9.96 -4.21
C ASP A 111 -1.61 8.98 -5.21
N GLY A 112 -2.09 8.94 -6.44
CA GLY A 112 -1.48 8.10 -7.46
C GLY A 112 -1.51 6.58 -7.16
N GLY A 113 -2.33 6.08 -6.23
CA GLY A 113 -2.37 4.67 -5.83
C GLY A 113 -1.35 4.30 -4.76
N MET A 114 -0.54 5.28 -4.35
CA MET A 114 0.32 5.21 -3.18
C MET A 114 -0.45 5.79 -2.00
N THR A 115 -0.54 5.01 -0.92
CA THR A 115 -1.09 5.49 0.35
C THR A 115 0.01 5.49 1.40
N THR A 116 0.09 6.56 2.17
CA THR A 116 1.01 6.67 3.31
C THR A 116 0.20 6.87 4.57
N PHE A 117 0.48 6.09 5.61
CA PHE A 117 0.06 6.41 6.98
C PHE A 117 1.23 7.08 7.69
N LEU A 118 0.97 8.22 8.31
CA LEU A 118 1.94 9.03 9.03
C LEU A 118 1.45 9.29 10.44
N ARG A 119 2.36 9.26 11.40
CA ARG A 119 2.12 9.65 12.79
C ARG A 119 3.22 10.61 13.25
N GLU A 120 2.91 11.44 14.25
CA GLU A 120 3.91 12.29 14.91
C GLU A 120 5.13 11.44 15.34
N ASN A 121 6.35 11.94 15.06
CA ASN A 121 7.66 11.27 15.16
C ASN A 121 8.15 10.48 13.92
N GLU A 122 7.71 10.86 12.71
CA GLU A 122 8.18 10.30 11.43
C GLU A 122 7.97 8.78 11.27
N GLU A 123 7.06 8.19 12.05
CA GLU A 123 6.62 6.83 11.80
C GLU A 123 5.72 6.82 10.56
N TYR A 124 6.18 6.17 9.51
CA TYR A 124 5.45 6.04 8.25
C TYR A 124 5.24 4.58 7.86
N ILE A 125 4.09 4.30 7.26
CA ILE A 125 3.77 3.04 6.59
C ILE A 125 3.47 3.36 5.15
N TYR A 126 4.16 2.68 4.24
CA TYR A 126 3.88 2.77 2.82
C TYR A 126 2.98 1.64 2.36
N LEU A 127 1.96 2.00 1.61
CA LEU A 127 0.94 1.11 1.10
C LEU A 127 0.81 1.32 -0.41
N VAL A 128 0.70 0.23 -1.16
CA VAL A 128 0.35 0.28 -2.59
C VAL A 128 -0.84 -0.60 -2.85
N CYS A 129 -1.65 -0.20 -3.81
CA CYS A 129 -2.64 -1.11 -4.35
C CYS A 129 -2.14 -1.79 -5.63
N GLU A 130 -1.84 -3.08 -5.50
CA GLU A 130 -1.41 -3.95 -6.61
C GLU A 130 -2.59 -4.46 -7.46
N SER A 131 -3.83 -4.28 -7.00
CA SER A 131 -5.01 -4.73 -7.74
C SER A 131 -5.21 -3.93 -9.02
N ALA A 132 -5.54 -4.62 -10.11
CA ALA A 132 -5.98 -4.00 -11.36
C ALA A 132 -7.21 -3.08 -11.17
N GLU A 133 -7.96 -3.27 -10.09
CA GLU A 133 -9.13 -2.46 -9.71
C GLU A 133 -8.79 -1.18 -8.96
N CYS A 134 -7.55 -0.99 -8.55
CA CYS A 134 -7.11 0.27 -7.97
C CYS A 134 -6.65 1.20 -9.06
N GLN A 135 -7.21 2.40 -9.05
CA GLN A 135 -6.77 3.49 -9.89
C GLN A 135 -6.77 4.77 -9.05
N PRO A 136 -5.70 5.58 -9.16
CA PRO A 136 -4.43 5.29 -9.84
C PRO A 136 -3.65 4.09 -9.25
N ARG A 137 -2.71 3.52 -10.03
CA ARG A 137 -1.93 2.31 -9.68
C ARG A 137 -0.50 2.67 -9.25
N ALA A 138 -0.01 1.99 -8.22
CA ALA A 138 1.39 2.01 -7.81
C ALA A 138 1.96 0.57 -7.82
N TRP A 139 3.29 0.44 -7.92
CA TRP A 139 3.97 -0.86 -7.88
C TRP A 139 5.20 -0.80 -6.97
N ASN A 140 5.65 -1.96 -6.48
CA ASN A 140 6.86 -2.12 -5.68
C ASN A 140 7.85 -3.06 -6.39
N ASP A 141 9.11 -3.05 -5.97
CA ASP A 141 10.19 -3.83 -6.62
C ASP A 141 10.17 -5.34 -6.34
N PHE A 142 9.34 -5.79 -5.41
CA PHE A 142 9.38 -7.14 -4.86
C PHE A 142 8.35 -8.09 -5.48
N GLU A 143 7.69 -7.69 -6.58
CA GLU A 143 6.90 -8.57 -7.47
C GLU A 143 7.50 -8.68 -8.88
#